data_AF-A0A2N9EW12-F1
#
_entry.id   AF-A0A2N9EW12-F1
#
_cell.length_a   1.000
_cell.length_b   1.000
_cell.length_c   1.000
_cell.angle_alpha   90.00
_cell.angle_beta   90.00
_cell.angle_gamma   90.00
#
_symmetry.space_group_name_H-M   'P 1'
#
loop_
_entity.id
_entity.type
_entity.pdbx_description
1 polymer ?
#
loop_
_entity_poly.entity_id
_entity_poly.type
_entity_poly.pdbx_seq_one_letter_code
_entity_poly.pdbx_strand_id
1 'polypeptide(L)'
;MPIPLSSVYAFTKGEPPFTNCTPDFTDTLDYIFFSPTDNIKPVSFLDLPEPDSPDVAGGLPNYSHPSDHLPIGAEFEITRD
;
A
#
# COMPACT_ATOMS: atom_id res chain seq x y z
N MET A 1 26.62 -6.54 -1.83
CA MET A 1 25.46 -7.40 -2.18
C MET A 1 24.22 -6.54 -2.13
N PRO A 2 23.25 -6.69 -3.06
CA PRO A 2 21.98 -5.97 -2.97
C PRO A 2 21.25 -6.35 -1.68
N ILE A 3 20.56 -5.38 -1.07
CA ILE A 3 19.71 -5.62 0.10
C ILE A 3 18.44 -6.35 -0.40
N PRO A 4 18.06 -7.50 0.17
CA PRO A 4 16.88 -8.24 -0.28
C PRO A 4 15.62 -7.54 0.20
N LEU A 5 15.08 -6.61 -0.60
CA LEU A 5 13.85 -5.88 -0.31
C LEU A 5 12.64 -6.55 -0.95
N SER A 6 11.50 -6.52 -0.28
CA SER A 6 10.20 -7.01 -0.76
C SER A 6 9.10 -6.00 -0.46
N SER A 7 8.20 -5.77 -1.41
CA SER A 7 7.01 -4.93 -1.22
C SER A 7 6.09 -5.62 -0.21
N VAL A 8 5.64 -4.90 0.83
CA VAL A 8 4.83 -5.50 1.89
C VAL A 8 3.48 -6.01 1.36
N TYR A 9 2.83 -5.25 0.47
CA TYR A 9 1.55 -5.64 -0.14
C TYR A 9 1.72 -6.86 -1.04
N ALA A 10 2.76 -6.87 -1.89
CA ALA A 10 3.08 -8.01 -2.74
C ALA A 10 3.37 -9.28 -1.94
N PHE A 11 4.04 -9.14 -0.78
CA PHE A 11 4.37 -10.26 0.10
C PHE A 11 3.15 -10.84 0.82
N THR A 12 2.13 -10.04 1.13
CA THR A 12 0.96 -10.47 1.91
C THR A 12 -0.18 -11.00 1.04
N LYS A 13 -0.70 -10.19 0.11
CA LYS A 13 -1.94 -10.45 -0.66
C LYS A 13 -1.77 -10.20 -2.17
N GLY A 14 -0.78 -9.40 -2.54
CA GLY A 14 -0.64 -8.80 -3.87
C GLY A 14 -0.66 -7.27 -3.78
N GLU A 15 -0.09 -6.61 -4.79
CA GLU A 15 -0.11 -5.15 -4.86
C GLU A 15 -1.56 -4.65 -5.07
N PRO A 16 -1.94 -3.51 -4.47
CA PRO A 16 -3.25 -2.92 -4.72
C PRO A 16 -3.40 -2.56 -6.21
N PRO A 17 -4.63 -2.39 -6.71
CA PRO A 17 -4.86 -1.94 -8.09
C PRO A 17 -4.36 -0.51 -8.31
N PHE A 18 -4.36 0.32 -7.27
CA PHE A 18 -3.81 1.66 -7.30
C PHE A 18 -3.48 2.19 -5.90
N THR A 19 -2.55 3.13 -5.84
CA THR A 19 -2.30 3.99 -4.67
C THR A 19 -2.48 5.46 -5.03
N ASN A 20 -2.43 5.81 -6.32
CA ASN A 20 -2.82 7.09 -6.88
C ASN A 20 -4.08 6.93 -7.73
N CYS A 21 -5.05 7.83 -7.61
CA CYS A 21 -6.26 7.77 -8.43
C CYS A 21 -6.69 9.18 -8.86
N THR A 22 -6.45 9.53 -10.11
CA THR A 22 -6.89 10.79 -10.74
C THR A 22 -7.69 10.48 -12.01
N PRO A 23 -8.49 11.41 -12.55
CA PRO A 23 -9.27 11.15 -13.76
C PRO A 23 -8.43 10.70 -14.97
N ASP A 24 -7.18 11.15 -15.07
CA ASP A 24 -6.31 10.91 -16.22
C ASP A 24 -5.23 9.85 -15.96
N PHE A 25 -5.00 9.46 -14.69
CA PHE A 25 -3.99 8.48 -14.30
C PHE A 25 -4.36 7.79 -12.99
N THR A 26 -4.36 6.46 -13.01
CA THR A 26 -4.63 5.60 -11.84
C THR A 26 -3.70 4.40 -11.91
N ASP A 27 -2.83 4.26 -10.90
CA ASP A 27 -1.86 3.15 -10.82
C ASP A 27 -1.30 3.00 -9.40
N THR A 28 -0.57 1.91 -9.17
CA THR A 28 0.18 1.64 -7.95
C THR A 28 1.58 2.24 -8.04
N LEU A 29 1.81 3.28 -7.25
CA LEU A 29 3.05 4.06 -7.26
C LEU A 29 3.78 4.08 -5.91
N ASP A 30 3.10 3.71 -4.84
CA ASP A 30 3.61 3.81 -3.47
C ASP A 30 3.87 2.43 -2.89
N TYR A 31 5.02 2.27 -2.25
CA TYR A 31 5.49 0.99 -1.73
C TYR A 31 6.11 1.15 -0.34
N ILE A 32 5.77 0.23 0.56
CA ILE A 32 6.53 -0.01 1.78
C ILE A 32 7.38 -1.25 1.52
N PHE A 33 8.70 -1.05 1.41
CA PHE A 33 9.66 -2.15 1.27
C PHE A 33 10.23 -2.57 2.62
N PHE A 34 10.38 -3.87 2.83
CA PHE A 34 11.06 -4.43 3.99
C PHE A 34 12.02 -5.54 3.58
N SER A 35 12.97 -5.91 4.45
CA SER A 35 13.80 -7.10 4.26
C SER A 35 13.19 -8.27 5.02
N PRO A 36 12.65 -9.31 4.35
CA PRO A 36 12.07 -10.45 5.04
C PRO A 36 13.14 -11.22 5.81
N THR A 37 12.96 -11.33 7.13
CA THR A 37 13.78 -12.17 8.01
C THR A 37 12.89 -12.86 9.03
N ASP A 38 13.42 -13.82 9.79
CA ASP A 38 12.65 -14.46 10.86
C ASP A 38 12.25 -13.49 11.98
N ASN A 39 12.93 -12.34 12.08
CA ASN A 39 12.75 -11.34 13.13
C ASN A 39 11.80 -10.20 12.76
N ILE A 40 11.36 -10.09 11.51
CA ILE A 40 10.39 -9.06 11.08
C ILE A 40 9.34 -9.69 10.17
N LYS A 41 8.08 -9.67 10.63
CA LYS A 41 6.98 -10.30 9.91
C LYS A 41 5.83 -9.30 9.76
N PRO A 42 5.33 -9.04 8.54
CA PRO A 42 4.09 -8.29 8.38
C PRO A 42 2.94 -9.14 8.93
N VAL A 43 2.17 -8.58 9.87
CA VAL A 43 1.05 -9.27 10.52
C VAL A 43 -0.30 -8.71 10.10
N SER A 44 -0.35 -7.45 9.66
CA SER A 44 -1.53 -6.82 9.09
C SER A 44 -1.13 -5.71 8.12
N PHE A 45 -2.08 -5.29 7.27
CA PHE A 45 -1.91 -4.18 6.34
C PHE A 45 -3.24 -3.44 6.16
N LEU A 46 -3.16 -2.19 5.71
CA LEU A 46 -4.33 -1.38 5.43
C LEU A 46 -4.91 -1.76 4.07
N ASP A 47 -6.14 -2.26 4.03
CA ASP A 47 -6.85 -2.50 2.77
C ASP A 47 -7.19 -1.15 2.10
N LEU A 48 -7.01 -1.10 0.78
CA LEU A 48 -7.31 0.09 -0.04
C LEU A 48 -8.66 -0.10 -0.77
N PRO A 49 -9.37 1.00 -1.08
CA PRO A 49 -10.57 0.97 -1.92
C PRO A 49 -10.35 0.29 -3.27
N GLU A 50 -11.36 -0.42 -3.74
CA GLU A 50 -11.42 -0.94 -5.11
C GLU A 50 -11.74 0.18 -6.12
N PRO A 51 -11.46 -0.02 -7.43
CA PRO A 51 -11.65 1.03 -8.44
C PRO A 51 -13.09 1.55 -8.58
N ASP A 52 -14.09 0.73 -8.23
CA ASP A 52 -15.51 1.08 -8.26
C ASP A 52 -16.03 1.64 -6.93
N SER A 53 -15.15 1.83 -5.94
CA SER A 53 -15.52 2.40 -4.64
C SER A 53 -16.03 3.84 -4.79
N PRO A 54 -17.14 4.21 -4.12
CA PRO A 54 -17.62 5.59 -4.09
C PRO A 54 -16.62 6.57 -3.46
N ASP A 55 -15.67 6.09 -2.65
CA ASP A 55 -14.68 6.93 -1.97
C ASP A 55 -13.68 7.58 -2.95
N VAL A 56 -13.47 6.94 -4.10
CA VAL A 56 -12.54 7.40 -5.16
C VAL A 56 -13.28 7.73 -6.46
N ALA A 57 -14.61 7.68 -6.46
CA ALA A 57 -15.42 7.95 -7.63
C ALA A 57 -15.20 9.39 -8.13
N GLY A 58 -14.82 9.53 -9.41
CA GLY A 58 -14.45 10.82 -10.00
C GLY A 58 -13.02 11.26 -9.72
N GLY A 59 -12.22 10.44 -9.03
CA GLY A 59 -10.82 10.69 -8.73
C GLY A 59 -10.58 11.38 -7.38
N LEU A 60 -9.30 11.48 -7.04
CA LEU A 60 -8.74 12.14 -5.87
C LEU A 60 -7.90 13.36 -6.31
N PRO A 61 -7.69 14.37 -5.44
CA PRO A 61 -8.32 14.54 -4.12
C PRO A 61 -9.82 14.86 -4.24
N ASN A 62 -10.56 14.69 -3.15
CA ASN A 62 -11.99 15.03 -3.07
C ASN A 62 -12.37 15.58 -1.68
N TYR A 63 -13.68 15.73 -1.42
CA TYR A 63 -14.17 16.30 -0.16
C TYR A 63 -13.70 15.55 1.09
N SER A 64 -13.58 14.21 0.99
CA SER A 64 -13.19 13.35 2.11
C SER A 64 -11.69 13.08 2.15
N HIS A 65 -11.01 13.15 1.00
CA HIS A 65 -9.60 12.78 0.85
C HIS A 65 -8.78 13.97 0.33
N PRO A 66 -7.88 14.55 1.14
CA PRO A 66 -7.16 15.78 0.78
C PRO A 66 -5.95 15.55 -0.16
N SER A 67 -5.66 14.30 -0.54
CA SER A 67 -4.53 13.88 -1.36
C SER A 67 -5.04 13.07 -2.56
N ASP A 68 -4.33 13.13 -3.69
CA ASP A 68 -4.54 12.27 -4.86
C ASP A 68 -4.02 10.84 -4.66
N HIS A 69 -3.18 10.64 -3.65
CA HIS A 69 -2.72 9.33 -3.18
C HIS A 69 -3.50 8.86 -1.94
N LEU A 70 -3.78 7.56 -1.90
CA LEU A 70 -4.29 6.83 -0.76
C LEU A 70 -3.16 6.49 0.21
N PRO A 71 -3.38 6.57 1.54
CA PRO A 71 -2.39 6.12 2.50
C PRO A 71 -2.23 4.59 2.42
N ILE A 72 -0.98 4.14 2.37
CA ILE A 72 -0.62 2.72 2.54
C ILE A 72 -0.10 2.48 3.95
N GLY A 73 -0.33 1.29 4.50
CA GLY A 73 0.04 0.98 5.88
C GLY A 73 0.25 -0.51 6.11
N ALA A 74 1.18 -0.83 7.01
CA ALA A 74 1.45 -2.20 7.44
C ALA A 74 1.85 -2.22 8.92
N GLU A 75 1.47 -3.30 9.60
CA GLU A 75 1.92 -3.61 10.95
C GLU A 75 2.94 -4.75 10.89
N PHE A 76 4.02 -4.59 11.63
CA PHE A 76 5.08 -5.59 11.72
C PHE A 76 5.20 -6.09 13.16
N GLU A 77 5.25 -7.41 13.31
CA GLU A 77 5.80 -8.02 14.51
C GLU A 77 7.32 -8.05 14.37
N ILE A 78 8.01 -7.54 15.40
CA ILE A 78 9.47 -7.53 15.48
C ILE A 78 9.89 -8.36 16.69
N THR A 79 10.62 -9.44 16.45
CA THR A 79 11.22 -10.23 17.54
C THR A 79 12.68 -9.85 17.70
N ARG A 80 13.09 -9.63 18.95
CA ARG A 80 14.50 -9.50 19.31
C ARG A 80 14.96 -10.85 19.85
N ASP A 81 16.14 -11.26 19.42
CA ASP A 81 16.87 -12.35 20.06
C ASP A 81 17.30 -11.96 21.49
#